data_AF-A0A1B6E5S4-F1
#
_entry.id   AF-A0A1B6E5S4-F1
#
_cell.length_a   1.000
_cell.length_b   1.000
_cell.length_c   1.000
_cell.angle_alpha   90.00
_cell.angle_beta   90.00
_cell.angle_gamma   90.00
#
_symmetry.space_group_name_H-M   'P 1'
#
loop_
_entity.id
_entity.type
_entity.pdbx_description
1 polymer ?
#
loop_
_entity_poly.entity_id
_entity_poly.type
_entity_poly.pdbx_seq_one_letter_code
_entity_poly.pdbx_strand_id
1 'polypeptide(L)'
;RRRTIEVLEVLSEISWSSVQRIVTEDLGMTRVAAKFLPRILTKWGMTTLPHAPYSPDLAPCDFFLFPRMKRDRKGHRFNDVEEVREKTRTVLAAIQKNEFERCCQQWEHM
;
A
#
# COMPACT_ATOMS: atom_id res chain seq x y z
N ARG A 1 14.77 14.87 -2.98
CA ARG A 1 13.82 15.28 -4.04
C ARG A 1 12.42 15.40 -3.40
N ARG A 2 11.74 16.54 -3.49
CA ARG A 2 10.35 16.69 -2.99
C ARG A 2 9.44 15.81 -3.86
N ARG A 3 8.55 15.02 -3.27
CA ARG A 3 7.50 14.30 -3.99
C ARG A 3 6.15 14.89 -3.56
N THR A 4 5.24 15.09 -4.51
CA THR A 4 3.90 15.64 -4.26
C THR A 4 3.01 14.61 -3.55
N ILE A 5 1.94 15.07 -2.91
CA ILE A 5 0.97 14.21 -2.21
C ILE A 5 0.37 13.17 -3.17
N GLU A 6 0.22 13.50 -4.45
CA GLU A 6 -0.15 12.56 -5.53
C GLU A 6 0.79 11.37 -5.63
N VAL A 7 2.09 11.58 -5.42
CA VAL A 7 3.06 10.48 -5.43
C VAL A 7 2.93 9.63 -4.17
N LEU A 8 2.57 10.24 -3.03
CA LEU A 8 2.29 9.49 -1.82
C LEU A 8 1.00 8.70 -1.92
N GLU A 9 -0.04 9.24 -2.56
CA GLU A 9 -1.27 8.53 -2.90
C GLU A 9 -0.97 7.29 -3.75
N VAL A 10 -0.15 7.43 -4.80
CA VAL A 10 0.25 6.29 -5.64
C VAL A 10 1.09 5.26 -4.87
N LEU A 11 1.95 5.70 -3.95
CA LEU A 11 2.84 4.81 -3.19
C LEU A 11 2.17 4.13 -1.99
N SER A 12 1.15 4.77 -1.41
CA SER A 12 0.44 4.26 -0.24
C SER A 12 -0.92 3.64 -0.58
N GLU A 13 -1.39 3.83 -1.82
CA GLU A 13 -2.74 3.48 -2.29
C GLU A 13 -3.88 4.05 -1.43
N ILE A 14 -3.57 5.04 -0.59
CA ILE A 14 -4.52 5.79 0.21
C ILE A 14 -4.94 7.01 -0.60
N SER A 15 -6.24 7.34 -0.59
CA SER A 15 -6.75 8.50 -1.34
C SER A 15 -6.00 9.78 -0.98
N TRP A 16 -5.79 10.67 -1.95
CA TRP A 16 -5.12 11.95 -1.75
C TRP A 16 -5.64 12.72 -0.53
N SER A 17 -6.97 12.75 -0.36
CA SER A 17 -7.66 13.39 0.76
C SER A 17 -7.28 12.78 2.11
N SER A 18 -7.18 11.46 2.17
CA SER A 18 -6.79 10.75 3.39
C SER A 18 -5.30 10.96 3.69
N VAL A 19 -4.43 10.92 2.67
CA VAL A 19 -3.00 11.23 2.83
C VAL A 19 -2.83 12.67 3.30
N GLN A 20 -3.50 13.63 2.67
CA GLN A 20 -3.45 15.04 3.07
C GLN A 20 -3.90 15.20 4.52
N ARG A 21 -5.06 14.65 4.88
CA ARG A 21 -5.64 14.77 6.23
C ARG A 21 -4.73 14.19 7.30
N ILE A 22 -4.23 12.96 7.10
CA ILE A 22 -3.29 12.32 8.03
C ILE A 22 -2.02 13.18 8.16
N VAL A 23 -1.51 13.71 7.05
CA VAL A 23 -0.29 14.52 7.04
C VAL A 23 -0.50 15.87 7.73
N THR A 24 -1.60 16.57 7.48
CA THR A 24 -1.81 17.93 7.99
C THR A 24 -2.47 17.98 9.37
N GLU A 25 -3.41 17.06 9.66
CA GLU A 25 -4.21 17.08 10.89
C GLU A 25 -3.64 16.14 11.95
N ASP A 26 -3.44 14.85 11.62
CA ASP A 26 -3.00 13.86 12.61
C ASP A 26 -1.51 13.98 12.93
N LEU A 27 -0.70 14.28 11.92
CA LEU A 27 0.76 14.42 12.04
C LEU A 27 1.21 15.88 12.21
N GLY A 28 0.36 16.86 11.91
CA GLY A 28 0.71 18.29 11.96
C GLY A 28 1.83 18.70 10.99
N MET A 29 2.03 17.93 9.91
CA MET A 29 3.14 18.08 8.99
C MET A 29 2.74 18.85 7.74
N THR A 30 3.47 19.93 7.44
CA THR A 30 3.30 20.68 6.19
C THR A 30 4.14 20.11 5.03
N ARG A 31 5.13 19.26 5.32
CA ARG A 31 5.98 18.57 4.33
C ARG A 31 6.42 17.20 4.85
N VAL A 32 6.10 16.14 4.12
CA VAL A 32 6.65 14.80 4.39
C VAL A 32 7.88 14.59 3.52
N ALA A 33 9.01 14.32 4.16
CA ALA A 33 10.19 13.82 3.47
C ALA A 33 10.46 12.41 4.00
N ALA A 34 10.94 11.51 3.15
CA ALA A 34 11.26 10.13 3.54
C ALA A 34 12.13 10.05 4.81
N LYS A 35 13.00 11.05 5.04
CA LYS A 35 13.80 11.21 6.27
C LYS A 35 13.00 11.35 7.58
N PHE A 36 11.73 11.75 7.52
CA PHE A 36 10.86 11.91 8.70
C PHE A 36 9.98 10.69 8.97
N LEU A 37 9.73 9.84 7.98
CA LEU A 37 8.89 8.65 8.15
C LEU A 37 9.43 7.71 9.25
N PRO A 38 10.74 7.43 9.35
CA PRO A 38 11.25 6.59 10.44
C PRO A 38 10.92 7.17 11.83
N ARG A 39 11.05 8.49 12.01
CA ARG A 39 10.78 9.14 13.31
C ARG A 39 9.30 9.04 13.71
N ILE A 40 8.40 9.12 12.73
CA ILE A 40 6.95 8.99 12.94
C ILE A 40 6.61 7.53 13.29
N LEU A 41 7.12 6.58 12.51
CA LEU A 41 6.87 5.16 12.72
C LEU A 41 7.39 4.70 14.10
N THR A 42 8.59 5.13 14.49
CA THR A 42 9.12 4.86 15.85
C THR A 42 8.25 5.49 16.94
N LYS A 43 7.72 6.70 16.74
CA LYS A 43 6.79 7.34 17.70
C LYS A 43 5.50 6.53 17.88
N TRP A 44 5.06 5.83 16.83
CA TRP A 44 3.90 4.92 16.86
C TRP A 44 4.25 3.49 17.29
N GLY A 45 5.49 3.23 17.72
CA GLY A 45 5.94 1.91 18.14
C GLY A 45 6.13 0.91 16.98
N MET A 46 6.17 1.40 15.74
CA MET A 46 6.40 0.55 14.56
C MET A 46 7.89 0.46 14.24
N THR A 47 8.38 -0.77 14.09
CA THR A 47 9.75 -1.04 13.64
C THR A 47 9.79 -1.07 12.12
N THR A 48 10.65 -0.26 11.52
CA THR A 48 10.90 -0.29 10.07
C THR A 48 11.82 -1.45 9.73
N LEU A 49 11.38 -2.34 8.85
CA LEU A 49 12.24 -3.38 8.29
C LEU A 49 13.14 -2.79 7.18
N PRO A 50 14.40 -3.22 7.09
CA PRO A 50 15.27 -2.83 5.98
C PRO A 50 14.69 -3.38 4.67
N HIS A 51 14.46 -2.50 3.69
CA HIS A 51 13.99 -2.87 2.36
C HIS A 51 14.95 -2.31 1.31
N ALA A 52 15.44 -3.16 0.42
CA ALA A 52 16.35 -2.74 -0.63
C ALA A 52 15.64 -1.79 -1.63
N PRO A 53 16.33 -0.79 -2.19
CA PRO A 53 15.74 0.07 -3.20
C PRO A 53 15.31 -0.74 -4.43
N TYR A 54 14.11 -0.46 -4.95
CA TYR A 54 13.60 -1.06 -6.21
C TYR A 54 13.49 -2.59 -6.21
N SER A 55 13.09 -3.18 -5.08
CA SER A 55 12.89 -4.63 -4.95
C SER A 55 11.40 -4.99 -4.85
N PRO A 56 10.62 -4.88 -5.95
CA PRO A 56 9.21 -5.27 -5.94
C PRO A 56 9.03 -6.75 -5.61
N ASP A 57 10.02 -7.59 -5.91
CA ASP A 57 10.01 -9.01 -5.56
C ASP A 57 10.02 -9.27 -4.04
N LEU A 58 10.44 -8.27 -3.24
CA LEU A 58 10.48 -8.35 -1.78
C LEU A 58 9.25 -7.71 -1.10
N ALA A 59 8.33 -7.14 -1.88
CA ALA A 59 7.14 -6.48 -1.35
C ALA A 59 5.92 -7.42 -1.50
N PRO A 60 5.32 -7.91 -0.40
CA PRO A 60 4.14 -8.78 -0.44
C PRO A 60 2.98 -8.21 -1.28
N CYS A 61 2.81 -6.89 -1.29
CA CYS A 61 1.80 -6.25 -2.12
C CYS A 61 2.05 -6.46 -3.62
N ASP A 62 3.31 -6.36 -4.06
CA ASP A 62 3.69 -6.44 -5.46
C ASP A 62 3.66 -7.86 -6.01
N PHE A 63 4.13 -8.86 -5.25
CA PHE A 63 4.17 -10.26 -5.73
C PHE A 63 2.91 -11.08 -5.40
N PHE A 64 2.13 -10.71 -4.37
CA PHE A 64 0.95 -11.48 -3.95
C PHE A 64 -0.37 -10.74 -4.18
N LEU A 65 -0.52 -9.50 -3.68
CA LEU A 65 -1.80 -8.80 -3.68
C LEU A 65 -2.19 -8.27 -5.07
N PHE A 66 -1.32 -7.49 -5.71
CA PHE A 66 -1.62 -6.88 -7.00
C PHE A 66 -1.82 -7.87 -8.14
N PRO A 67 -1.07 -8.99 -8.24
CA PRO A 67 -1.34 -9.99 -9.26
C PRO A 67 -2.75 -10.58 -9.15
N ARG A 68 -3.24 -10.82 -7.92
CA ARG A 68 -4.60 -11.32 -7.67
C ARG A 68 -5.66 -10.31 -8.09
N MET A 69 -5.50 -9.05 -7.69
CA MET A 69 -6.42 -7.97 -8.09
C MET A 69 -6.40 -7.71 -9.59
N LYS A 70 -5.22 -7.78 -10.22
CA LYS A 70 -5.07 -7.55 -11.67
C LYS A 70 -5.65 -8.69 -12.48
N ARG A 71 -5.57 -9.94 -12.03
CA ARG A 71 -6.08 -11.12 -12.75
C ARG A 71 -7.56 -10.95 -13.11
N ASP A 72 -8.38 -10.59 -12.13
CA ASP A 72 -9.83 -10.55 -12.30
C ASP A 72 -10.30 -9.24 -12.98
N ARG A 73 -9.40 -8.24 -13.07
CA ARG A 73 -9.65 -6.95 -13.71
C ARG A 73 -9.03 -6.82 -15.10
N LYS A 74 -8.19 -7.78 -15.51
CA LYS A 74 -7.46 -7.72 -16.77
C LYS A 74 -8.44 -7.78 -17.95
N GLY A 75 -8.35 -6.81 -18.84
CA GLY A 75 -9.20 -6.73 -20.04
C GLY A 75 -10.63 -6.25 -19.79
N HIS A 76 -10.98 -5.89 -18.55
CA HIS A 76 -12.29 -5.35 -18.22
C HIS A 76 -12.24 -3.82 -18.14
N ARG A 77 -13.15 -3.15 -18.85
CA ARG A 77 -13.37 -1.71 -18.73
C ARG A 77 -14.48 -1.48 -17.71
N PHE A 78 -14.17 -0.68 -16.70
CA PHE A 78 -15.12 -0.24 -15.69
C PHE A 78 -15.74 1.08 -16.13
N ASN A 79 -17.04 1.23 -15.92
CA ASN A 79 -17.75 2.47 -16.26
C ASN A 79 -17.77 3.46 -15.09
N ASP A 80 -17.60 2.96 -13.85
CA ASP A 80 -17.70 3.75 -12.64
C ASP A 80 -16.69 3.31 -11.56
N VAL A 81 -16.36 4.24 -10.66
CA VAL A 81 -15.42 4.04 -9.56
C VAL A 81 -16.02 3.13 -8.48
N GLU A 82 -17.34 3.21 -8.24
CA GLU A 82 -17.98 2.32 -7.25
C GLU A 82 -17.92 0.86 -7.71
N GLU A 83 -18.03 0.59 -9.01
CA GLU A 83 -17.87 -0.76 -9.56
C GLU A 83 -16.45 -1.30 -9.31
N VAL A 84 -15.43 -0.45 -9.49
CA VAL A 84 -14.03 -0.80 -9.20
C VAL A 84 -13.85 -1.12 -7.72
N ARG A 85 -14.46 -0.31 -6.85
CA ARG A 85 -14.35 -0.44 -5.40
C ARG A 85 -15.02 -1.72 -4.90
N GLU A 86 -16.23 -2.01 -5.37
CA GLU A 86 -16.98 -3.22 -5.01
C GLU A 86 -16.19 -4.47 -5.42
N LYS A 87 -15.75 -4.58 -6.68
CA LYS A 87 -14.96 -5.73 -7.13
C LYS A 87 -13.63 -5.87 -6.39
N THR A 88 -12.96 -4.75 -6.11
CA THR A 88 -11.72 -4.77 -5.32
C THR A 88 -11.99 -5.30 -3.92
N ARG A 89 -13.08 -4.88 -3.28
CA ARG A 89 -13.51 -5.37 -1.97
C ARG A 89 -13.83 -6.86 -1.99
N THR A 90 -14.51 -7.34 -3.03
CA THR A 90 -14.80 -8.77 -3.20
C THR A 90 -13.52 -9.60 -3.30
N VAL A 91 -12.54 -9.17 -4.10
CA VAL A 91 -11.25 -9.86 -4.23
C VAL A 91 -10.52 -9.88 -2.89
N LEU A 92 -10.47 -8.76 -2.18
CA LEU A 92 -9.83 -8.68 -0.87
C LEU A 92 -10.52 -9.58 0.17
N ALA A 93 -11.85 -9.63 0.18
CA ALA A 93 -12.63 -10.47 1.08
C ALA A 93 -12.51 -11.97 0.75
N ALA A 94 -12.19 -12.31 -0.51
CA ALA A 94 -12.01 -13.69 -0.94
C ALA A 94 -10.66 -14.29 -0.51
N ILE A 95 -9.67 -13.46 -0.17
CA ILE A 95 -8.34 -13.93 0.28
C ILE A 95 -8.50 -14.69 1.59
N GLN A 96 -8.18 -15.97 1.56
CA GLN A 96 -8.26 -16.82 2.74
C GLN A 96 -7.07 -16.56 3.67
N LYS A 97 -7.29 -16.73 4.98
CA LYS A 97 -6.23 -16.52 5.99
C LYS A 97 -4.98 -17.37 5.73
N ASN A 98 -5.17 -18.63 5.33
CA ASN A 98 -4.08 -19.55 5.03
C ASN A 98 -3.24 -19.11 3.83
N GLU A 99 -3.83 -18.42 2.84
CA GLU A 99 -3.09 -17.88 1.70
C GLU A 99 -2.21 -16.70 2.12
N PHE A 100 -2.72 -15.87 3.03
CA PHE A 100 -1.95 -14.77 3.60
C PHE A 100 -0.80 -15.28 4.48
N GLU A 101 -1.06 -16.29 5.34
CA GLU A 101 -0.02 -16.93 6.15
C GLU A 101 1.09 -17.54 5.29
N ARG A 102 0.74 -18.21 4.18
CA ARG A 102 1.73 -18.71 3.20
C ARG A 102 2.54 -17.59 2.57
N CYS A 103 1.92 -16.47 2.25
CA CYS A 103 2.62 -15.29 1.71
C CYS A 103 3.65 -14.77 2.72
N CYS A 104 3.31 -14.67 4.00
CA CYS A 104 4.22 -14.25 5.05
C CYS A 104 5.40 -15.23 5.22
N GLN A 105 5.13 -16.54 5.24
CA GLN A 105 6.18 -17.57 5.31
C GLN A 105 7.12 -17.52 4.11
N GLN A 106 6.58 -17.33 2.91
CA GLN A 106 7.40 -17.21 1.71
C GLN A 106 8.30 -15.97 1.78
N TRP A 107 7.79 -14.87 2.32
CA TRP A 107 8.54 -13.64 2.50
C TRP A 107 9.66 -13.75 3.53
N GLU A 108 9.49 -14.53 4.61
CA GLU A 108 10.57 -14.82 5.57
C GLU A 108 11.76 -15.57 4.94
N HIS A 109 11.55 -16.23 3.80
CA HIS A 109 12.55 -17.03 3.10
C HIS A 109 13.11 -16.36 1.82
N MET A 110 12.70 -15.12 1.51
CA MET A 110 13.25 -14.32 0.40
C MET A 110 14.36 -13.37 0.86
#